data_AF-A0A914LNV3-F1
#
_entry.id   AF-A0A914LNV3-F1
#
_cell.length_a   1.000
_cell.length_b   1.000
_cell.length_c   1.000
_cell.angle_alpha   90.00
_cell.angle_beta   90.00
_cell.angle_gamma   90.00
#
_symmetry.space_group_name_H-M   'P 1'
#
loop_
_entity.id
_entity.type
_entity.pdbx_description
1 polymer ?
#
loop_
_entity_poly.entity_id
_entity_poly.type
_entity_poly.pdbx_seq_one_letter_code
_entity_poly.pdbx_strand_id
1 'polypeptide(L)'
;MERRLTVYVLVTFLGQLIVSLFMVTWFSASAAIKPFVNTDTYNLINFAVQNQSPWVNDISTIALPAWLMLWANERLHQSISYSLNKAKENILHFFRLKKKSIAVGDLSQHNKLFVQKPDGGRRFIKSVSFPESTVQNRRLN
;
A
#
# COMPACT_ATOMS: atom_id res chain seq x y z
N MET A 1 26.47 2.99 -15.11
CA MET A 1 25.82 1.92 -14.33
C MET A 1 26.82 1.18 -13.44
N GLU A 2 27.94 0.68 -13.99
CA GLU A 2 28.91 -0.16 -13.26
C GLU A 2 29.44 0.49 -11.97
N ARG A 3 29.88 1.76 -12.02
CA ARG A 3 30.39 2.47 -10.83
C ARG A 3 29.36 2.58 -9.69
N ARG A 4 28.06 2.76 -10.00
CA ARG A 4 27.00 2.82 -8.97
C ARG A 4 26.73 1.46 -8.36
N LEU A 5 26.79 0.40 -9.17
CA LEU A 5 26.67 -0.98 -8.70
C LEU A 5 27.84 -1.37 -7.80
N THR A 6 29.07 -1.00 -8.16
CA THR A 6 30.26 -1.24 -7.33
C THR A 6 30.16 -0.51 -5.99
N VAL A 7 29.73 0.76 -5.99
CA VAL A 7 29.49 1.53 -4.75
C VAL A 7 28.40 0.86 -3.90
N TYR A 8 27.31 0.39 -4.52
CA TYR A 8 26.27 -0.38 -3.82
C TYR A 8 26.83 -1.62 -3.11
N VAL A 9 27.62 -2.44 -3.81
CA VAL A 9 28.19 -3.66 -3.23
C VAL A 9 29.13 -3.32 -2.06
N LEU A 10 30.00 -2.32 -2.23
CA LEU A 10 30.91 -1.87 -1.19
C LEU A 10 30.18 -1.36 0.05
N VAL A 11 29.17 -0.51 -0.13
CA VAL A 11 28.38 0.06 0.98
C VAL A 11 27.60 -1.04 1.70
N THR A 12 27.00 -1.97 0.94
CA THR A 12 26.25 -3.09 1.53
C THR A 12 27.16 -4.02 2.33
N PHE A 13 28.34 -4.34 1.79
CA PHE A 13 29.35 -5.14 2.47
C PHE A 13 29.83 -4.46 3.76
N LEU A 14 30.20 -3.17 3.69
CA LEU A 14 30.64 -2.40 4.85
C LEU A 14 29.54 -2.30 5.91
N GLY A 15 28.30 -2.04 5.50
CA GLY A 15 27.15 -2.01 6.41
C GLY A 15 26.95 -3.33 7.14
N GLN A 16 27.03 -4.45 6.41
CA GLN A 16 26.91 -5.78 7.01
C GLN A 16 28.07 -6.16 7.91
N LEU A 17 29.28 -5.72 7.57
CA LEU A 17 30.45 -5.88 8.42
C LEU A 17 30.27 -5.12 9.75
N ILE A 18 29.78 -3.88 9.72
CA ILE A 18 29.54 -3.08 10.92
C ILE A 18 28.48 -3.74 11.82
N VAL A 19 27.36 -4.19 11.25
CA VAL A 19 26.29 -4.87 12.02
C VAL A 19 26.82 -6.17 12.64
N SER A 20 27.59 -6.94 11.88
CA SER A 20 28.19 -8.19 12.38
C SER A 20 29.18 -7.92 13.52
N LEU A 21 30.04 -6.91 13.38
CA LEU A 21 30.99 -6.50 14.43
C LEU A 21 30.25 -6.01 15.68
N PHE A 22 29.16 -5.26 15.52
CA PHE A 22 28.33 -4.82 16.63
C PHE A 22 27.74 -6.01 17.40
N MET A 23 27.16 -6.99 16.68
CA MET A 23 26.57 -8.18 17.31
C MET A 23 27.62 -9.01 18.08
N VAL A 24 28.78 -9.24 17.47
CA VAL A 24 29.88 -9.97 18.13
C VAL A 24 30.37 -9.22 19.36
N THR A 25 30.62 -7.91 19.22
CA THR A 25 31.07 -7.08 20.34
C THR A 25 30.04 -7.06 21.47
N TRP A 26 28.76 -6.91 21.15
CA TRP A 26 27.69 -6.95 22.14
C TRP A 26 27.64 -8.29 22.88
N PHE A 27 27.73 -9.40 22.15
CA PHE A 27 27.68 -10.74 22.75
C PHE A 27 28.89 -10.99 23.67
N SER A 28 30.09 -10.62 23.23
CA SER A 28 31.31 -10.77 24.03
C SER A 28 31.35 -9.82 25.23
N ALA A 29 30.95 -8.56 25.05
CA ALA A 29 30.98 -7.55 26.11
C ALA A 29 29.88 -7.79 27.15
N SER A 30 28.66 -8.15 26.74
CA SER A 30 27.56 -8.44 27.68
C SER A 30 27.94 -9.58 28.63
N ALA A 31 28.54 -10.66 28.12
CA ALA A 31 29.03 -11.76 28.94
C ALA A 31 30.07 -11.30 30.00
N ALA A 32 30.96 -10.39 29.63
CA ALA A 32 31.99 -9.85 30.51
C ALA A 32 31.46 -8.85 31.56
N ILE A 33 30.36 -8.15 31.26
CA ILE A 33 29.75 -7.14 32.14
C ILE A 33 28.81 -7.77 33.17
N LYS A 34 28.30 -8.98 32.90
CA LYS A 34 27.39 -9.73 33.79
C LYS A 34 27.79 -9.74 35.29
N PRO A 35 29.05 -9.98 35.70
CA PRO A 35 29.42 -9.97 37.12
C PRO A 35 29.45 -8.57 37.76
N PHE A 36 29.47 -7.50 36.96
CA PHE A 36 29.59 -6.12 37.45
C PHE A 36 28.24 -5.37 37.48
N VAL A 37 27.18 -5.98 36.95
CA VAL A 37 25.85 -5.38 36.84
C VAL A 37 24.83 -6.25 37.56
N ASN A 38 23.88 -5.62 38.27
CA ASN A 38 22.82 -6.34 38.95
C ASN A 38 22.03 -7.20 37.94
N THR A 39 21.70 -8.43 38.33
CA THR A 39 21.03 -9.44 37.50
C THR A 39 19.77 -8.90 36.82
N ASP A 40 18.94 -8.12 37.54
CA ASP A 40 17.71 -7.55 36.97
C ASP A 40 18.00 -6.52 35.88
N THR A 41 19.00 -5.67 36.10
CA THR A 41 19.45 -4.68 35.11
C THR A 41 20.05 -5.36 33.89
N TYR A 42 20.87 -6.41 34.10
CA TYR A 42 21.46 -7.21 33.02
C TYR A 42 20.38 -7.90 32.17
N ASN A 43 19.37 -8.48 32.82
CA ASN A 43 18.24 -9.13 32.14
C ASN A 43 17.40 -8.13 31.36
N LEU A 44 17.12 -6.95 31.93
CA LEU A 44 16.36 -5.91 31.24
C LEU A 44 17.09 -5.38 30.00
N ILE A 45 18.40 -5.14 30.11
CA ILE A 45 19.24 -4.69 29.00
C ILE A 45 19.26 -5.75 27.89
N ASN A 46 19.47 -7.03 28.24
CA ASN A 46 19.47 -8.10 27.25
C ASN A 46 18.11 -8.30 26.61
N PHE A 47 17.03 -8.21 27.38
CA PHE A 47 15.67 -8.29 26.84
C PHE A 47 15.40 -7.18 25.82
N ALA A 48 15.78 -5.93 26.13
CA ALA A 48 15.62 -4.81 25.22
C ALA A 48 16.40 -5.00 23.92
N VAL A 49 17.66 -5.43 24.01
CA VAL A 49 18.51 -5.64 22.81
C VAL A 49 18.05 -6.84 22.00
N GLN A 50 17.68 -7.95 22.64
CA GLN A 50 17.18 -9.13 21.93
C GLN A 50 15.84 -8.86 21.24
N ASN A 51 14.97 -8.04 21.82
CA ASN A 51 13.71 -7.68 21.20
C ASN A 51 13.89 -6.75 19.97
N GLN A 52 14.94 -5.93 19.96
CA GLN A 52 15.28 -5.05 18.83
C GLN A 52 16.10 -5.74 17.74
N SER A 53 16.85 -6.79 18.09
CA SER A 53 17.75 -7.50 17.19
C SER A 53 17.09 -7.97 15.87
N PRO A 54 15.89 -8.58 15.86
CA PRO A 54 15.23 -8.98 14.62
C PRO A 54 14.97 -7.80 13.68
N TRP A 55 14.47 -6.67 14.21
CA TRP A 55 14.17 -5.47 13.42
C TRP A 55 15.43 -4.86 12.81
N VAL A 56 16.51 -4.76 13.59
CA VAL A 56 17.80 -4.24 13.10
C VAL A 56 18.38 -5.16 12.04
N ASN A 57 18.26 -6.47 12.22
CA ASN A 57 18.70 -7.46 11.25
C ASN A 57 17.90 -7.35 9.94
N ASP A 58 16.57 -7.28 10.01
CA ASP A 58 15.73 -7.18 8.81
C ASP A 58 15.97 -5.88 8.04
N ILE A 59 16.13 -4.76 8.73
CA ILE A 59 16.44 -3.47 8.09
C ILE A 59 17.80 -3.55 7.37
N SER A 60 18.82 -4.11 8.02
CA SER A 60 20.16 -4.17 7.46
C SER A 60 20.30 -5.18 6.32
N THR A 61 19.64 -6.33 6.41
CA THR A 61 19.79 -7.45 5.45
C THR A 61 18.81 -7.40 4.29
N ILE A 62 17.64 -6.78 4.48
CA ILE A 62 16.57 -6.77 3.48
C ILE A 62 16.29 -5.34 3.01
N ALA A 63 15.90 -4.43 3.91
CA ALA A 63 15.39 -3.12 3.52
C ALA A 63 16.48 -2.22 2.89
N LEU A 64 17.64 -2.12 3.53
CA LEU A 64 18.75 -1.29 3.05
C LEU A 64 19.32 -1.80 1.71
N PRO A 65 19.62 -3.10 1.53
CA PRO A 65 20.08 -3.62 0.24
C PRO A 65 19.04 -3.44 -0.87
N ALA A 66 17.76 -3.67 -0.59
CA ALA A 66 16.69 -3.45 -1.57
C ALA A 66 16.60 -1.97 -1.97
N TRP A 67 16.65 -1.05 -1.01
CA TRP A 67 16.63 0.39 -1.28
C TRP A 67 17.84 0.84 -2.11
N LEU A 68 19.05 0.41 -1.73
CA LEU A 68 20.27 0.77 -2.45
C LEU A 68 20.31 0.13 -3.85
N MET A 69 19.77 -1.07 -4.02
CA MET A 69 19.65 -1.74 -5.32
C MET A 69 18.69 -1.00 -6.25
N LEU A 70 17.55 -0.53 -5.72
CA LEU A 70 16.61 0.34 -6.45
C LEU A 70 17.27 1.66 -6.87
N TRP A 71 18.07 2.25 -5.98
CA TRP A 71 18.80 3.48 -6.26
C TRP A 71 19.90 3.29 -7.32
N ALA A 72 20.63 2.18 -7.26
CA ALA A 72 21.73 1.91 -8.18
C ALA A 72 21.27 1.53 -9.60
N ASN A 73 20.03 1.02 -9.76
CA ASN A 73 19.51 0.52 -11.02
C ASN A 73 18.31 1.34 -11.55
N GLU A 74 18.60 2.28 -12.46
CA GLU A 74 17.59 3.14 -13.10
C GLU A 74 16.53 2.36 -13.88
N ARG A 75 16.87 1.23 -14.51
CA ARG A 75 15.88 0.42 -15.25
C ARG A 75 14.88 -0.25 -14.30
N LEU A 76 15.38 -0.78 -13.18
CA LEU A 76 14.55 -1.39 -12.15
C LEU A 76 13.63 -0.34 -11.51
N HIS A 77 14.17 0.84 -11.22
CA HIS A 77 13.41 1.97 -10.68
C HIS A 77 12.27 2.43 -11.61
N GLN A 78 12.54 2.54 -12.91
CA GLN A 78 11.53 2.90 -13.91
C GLN A 78 10.42 1.84 -14.03
N SER A 79 10.78 0.55 -14.05
CA SER A 79 9.83 -0.57 -14.13
C SER A 79 8.90 -0.64 -12.91
N ILE A 80 9.44 -0.45 -11.71
CA ILE A 80 8.67 -0.45 -10.47
C ILE A 80 7.78 0.79 -10.38
N SER A 81 8.31 1.96 -10.72
CA SER A 81 7.51 3.20 -10.73
C SER A 81 6.34 3.10 -11.71
N TYR A 82 6.55 2.54 -12.90
CA TYR A 82 5.48 2.29 -13.86
C TYR A 82 4.42 1.33 -13.31
N SER A 83 4.85 0.22 -12.72
CA SER A 83 3.94 -0.79 -12.16
C SER A 83 3.11 -0.25 -11.00
N LEU A 84 3.72 0.56 -10.12
CA LEU A 84 3.02 1.22 -9.01
C LEU A 84 2.01 2.27 -9.50
N ASN A 85 2.37 3.06 -10.51
CA ASN A 85 1.46 4.03 -11.10
C ASN A 85 0.25 3.33 -11.76
N LYS A 86 0.48 2.24 -12.49
CA LYS A 86 -0.59 1.43 -13.09
C LYS A 86 -1.49 0.78 -12.02
N ALA A 87 -0.91 0.29 -10.93
CA ALA A 87 -1.68 -0.24 -9.80
C ALA A 87 -2.54 0.85 -9.14
N LYS A 88 -1.99 2.05 -8.96
CA LYS A 88 -2.71 3.21 -8.44
C LYS A 88 -3.87 3.62 -9.35
N GLU A 89 -3.67 3.64 -10.66
CA GLU A 89 -4.73 3.91 -11.64
C GLU A 89 -5.84 2.86 -11.57
N ASN A 90 -5.50 1.57 -11.48
CA ASN A 90 -6.48 0.50 -11.34
C ASN A 90 -7.29 0.61 -10.05
N ILE A 91 -6.65 0.95 -8.92
CA ILE A 91 -7.31 1.19 -7.64
C ILE A 91 -8.26 2.40 -7.75
N LEU A 92 -7.79 3.51 -8.34
CA LEU A 92 -8.62 4.70 -8.54
C LEU A 92 -9.83 4.41 -9.43
N HIS A 93 -9.65 3.63 -10.50
CA HIS A 93 -10.73 3.20 -11.38
C HIS A 93 -11.76 2.34 -10.64
N PHE A 94 -11.30 1.40 -9.81
CA PHE A 94 -12.17 0.55 -9.00
C PHE A 94 -13.01 1.38 -8.01
N PHE A 95 -12.40 2.32 -7.30
CA PHE A 95 -13.13 3.22 -6.40
C PHE A 95 -14.09 4.16 -7.14
N ARG A 96 -13.71 4.66 -8.32
CA ARG A 96 -14.58 5.51 -9.15
C ARG A 96 -15.79 4.74 -9.69
N LEU A 97 -15.61 3.49 -10.11
CA LEU A 97 -16.69 2.61 -10.54
C LEU A 97 -17.62 2.25 -9.37
N LYS A 98 -17.06 1.94 -8.19
CA LYS A 98 -17.85 1.70 -6.97
C LYS A 98 -18.68 2.92 -6.58
N LYS A 99 -18.12 4.12 -6.63
CA LYS A 99 -18.83 5.38 -6.34
C LYS A 99 -19.96 5.65 -7.36
N LYS A 100 -19.74 5.36 -8.64
CA LYS A 100 -20.77 5.51 -9.69
C LYS A 100 -21.89 4.49 -9.55
N SER A 101 -21.59 3.26 -9.14
CA SER A 101 -22.58 2.21 -8.87
C SER A 101 -23.50 2.56 -7.69
N ILE A 102 -22.97 3.12 -6.60
CA ILE A 102 -23.78 3.54 -5.44
C ILE A 102 -24.72 4.70 -5.80
N ALA A 103 -24.22 5.71 -6.54
CA ALA A 103 -25.05 6.83 -6.98
C ALA A 103 -26.19 6.42 -7.92
N VAL A 104 -25.98 5.40 -8.76
CA VAL A 104 -27.03 4.85 -9.64
C VAL A 104 -28.04 3.99 -8.85
N GLY A 105 -27.58 3.30 -7.79
CA GLY A 105 -28.45 2.57 -6.87
C GLY A 105 -29.42 3.48 -6.08
N ASP A 106 -28.92 4.61 -5.56
CA ASP A 106 -29.73 5.61 -4.84
C ASP A 106 -30.74 6.31 -5.77
N LEU A 107 -30.33 6.68 -6.99
CA LEU A 107 -31.23 7.33 -7.94
C LEU A 107 -32.35 6.39 -8.41
N SER A 108 -32.07 5.08 -8.50
CA SER A 108 -33.08 4.07 -8.81
C SER A 108 -34.04 3.78 -7.64
N GLN A 109 -33.61 3.99 -6.39
CA GLN A 109 -34.50 3.87 -5.22
C GLN A 109 -35.36 5.12 -5.02
N HIS A 110 -34.83 6.32 -5.29
CA HIS A 110 -35.61 7.56 -5.15
C HIS A 110 -36.75 7.69 -6.19
N ASN A 111 -36.60 7.12 -7.38
CA ASN A 111 -37.67 7.08 -8.38
C ASN A 111 -38.77 6.04 -8.10
N LYS A 112 -38.70 5.28 -7.01
CA LYS A 112 -39.74 4.33 -6.58
C LYS A 112 -40.54 4.80 -5.34
N LEU A 113 -40.34 6.02 -4.84
CA LEU A 113 -41.13 6.55 -3.74
C LEU A 113 -42.47 7.15 -4.22
N PHE A 114 -43.52 6.33 -4.10
CA PHE A 114 -44.92 6.64 -3.77
C PHE A 114 -45.58 7.91 -4.35
N VAL A 115 -46.46 7.72 -5.34
CA VAL A 115 -47.74 8.45 -5.41
C VAL A 115 -48.76 7.64 -4.63
N GLN A 116 -48.91 7.93 -3.34
CA GLN A 116 -50.06 7.49 -2.56
C GLN A 116 -51.02 8.67 -2.49
N LYS A 117 -52.14 8.60 -3.22
CA LYS A 117 -53.27 9.52 -3.03
C LYS A 117 -54.25 8.90 -2.03
N PRO A 118 -54.84 9.71 -1.14
CA PRO A 118 -55.95 9.27 -0.31
C PRO A 118 -57.19 9.14 -1.21
N ASP A 119 -58.12 8.33 -0.75
CA ASP A 119 -59.48 8.13 -1.26
C ASP A 119 -59.67 6.93 -2.20
N GLY A 120 -60.47 5.99 -1.67
CA GLY A 120 -60.67 4.64 -2.16
C GLY A 120 -61.23 4.57 -3.57
N GLY A 121 -60.51 3.84 -4.41
CA GLY A 121 -60.98 3.36 -5.69
C GLY A 121 -59.86 2.61 -6.40
N ARG A 122 -59.87 1.27 -6.35
CA ARG A 122 -58.88 0.46 -7.09
C ARG A 122 -59.06 0.73 -8.58
N ARG A 123 -58.06 1.35 -9.22
CA ARG A 123 -57.89 1.30 -10.67
C ARG A 123 -56.41 1.13 -10.99
N PHE A 124 -56.06 -0.03 -11.53
CA PHE A 124 -54.73 -0.31 -12.10
C PHE A 124 -54.48 0.66 -13.25
N ILE A 125 -53.45 1.52 -13.15
CA ILE A 125 -52.97 2.29 -14.29
C ILE A 125 -51.73 1.58 -14.84
N LYS A 126 -51.88 1.19 -16.10
CA LYS A 126 -50.90 0.58 -16.99
C LYS A 126 -49.59 1.38 -16.97
N SER A 127 -48.46 0.69 -16.79
CA SER A 127 -47.13 1.27 -16.92
C SER A 127 -46.97 1.92 -18.29
N VAL A 128 -46.62 3.21 -18.30
CA VAL A 128 -46.22 3.91 -19.53
C VAL A 128 -44.75 3.58 -19.75
N SER A 129 -44.49 2.71 -20.72
CA SER A 129 -43.17 2.56 -21.33
C SER A 129 -42.99 3.69 -22.35
N PHE A 130 -41.91 4.47 -22.22
CA PHE A 130 -41.47 5.34 -23.30
C PHE A 130 -40.50 4.55 -24.18
N PRO A 131 -40.79 4.37 -25.47
CA PRO A 131 -39.85 3.71 -26.38
C PRO A 131 -38.73 4.68 -26.76
N GLU A 132 -37.49 4.20 -26.65
CA GLU A 132 -36.36 4.71 -27.44
C GLU A 132 -36.69 4.57 -28.93
N SER A 133 -36.67 5.67 -29.69
CA SER A 133 -36.09 5.71 -31.05
C SER A 133 -36.20 7.09 -31.69
N THR A 134 -35.02 7.62 -32.05
CA THR A 134 -34.70 8.42 -33.24
C THR A 134 -35.61 9.60 -33.66
N VAL A 135 -35.09 10.82 -33.48
CA VAL A 135 -35.29 11.92 -34.44
C VAL A 135 -33.92 12.42 -34.88
N GLN A 136 -33.45 11.88 -35.99
CA GLN A 136 -32.37 12.46 -36.78
C GLN A 136 -33.00 13.42 -37.81
N ASN A 137 -32.36 14.57 -38.00
CA ASN A 137 -32.18 15.33 -39.26
C ASN A 137 -33.02 16.58 -39.65
N ARG A 138 -32.22 17.63 -39.99
CA ARG A 138 -32.37 18.73 -40.99
C ARG A 138 -33.24 19.94 -40.63
N ARG A 139 -32.75 21.18 -40.80
CA ARG A 139 -32.51 21.90 -42.09
C ARG A 139 -31.49 23.07 -41.89
N LEU A 140 -30.42 23.17 -42.68
CA LEU A 140 -30.24 23.89 -43.97
C LEU A 140 -30.11 25.43 -43.82
N ASN A 141 -28.89 25.97 -43.94
CA ASN A 141 -28.33 26.62 -45.14
C ASN A 141 -26.87 27.02 -44.89
#